data_AF-A0A7S3KFB0-F1
#
_entry.id   AF-A0A7S3KFB0-F1
#
_cell.length_a   1.000
_cell.length_b   1.000
_cell.length_c   1.000
_cell.angle_alpha   90.00
_cell.angle_beta   90.00
_cell.angle_gamma   90.00
#
_symmetry.space_group_name_H-M   'P 1'
#
loop_
_entity.id
_entity.type
_entity.pdbx_description
1 polymer ?
#
loop_
_entity_poly.entity_id
_entity_poly.type
_entity_poly.pdbx_seq_one_letter_code
_entity_poly.pdbx_strand_id
1 'polypeptide(L)'
;MIGKTKGEATIYGYDTSTQMNEIRKIMGYCPQHNILFPNLTVKEHLQIFAKFKGADSAEINEEIDNLIKDLNLESRKNFMSKDLSGGYKRKLSLGIALVG
;
A
#
# COMPACT_ATOMS: atom_id res chain seq x y z
N MET A 1 -8.05 17.63 5.75
CA MET A 1 -7.99 17.24 4.33
C MET A 1 -7.59 18.48 3.55
N ILE A 2 -6.58 18.42 2.69
CA ILE A 2 -6.14 19.60 1.91
C ILE A 2 -7.12 19.77 0.74
N GLY A 3 -7.78 20.93 0.66
CA GLY A 3 -8.71 21.25 -0.42
C GLY A 3 -8.00 21.93 -1.60
N LYS A 4 -8.63 21.90 -2.77
CA LYS A 4 -8.18 22.66 -3.94
C LYS A 4 -8.27 24.17 -3.66
N THR A 5 -7.26 24.94 -4.06
CA THR A 5 -7.31 26.41 -3.94
C THR A 5 -8.24 27.01 -5.00
N LYS A 6 -8.11 26.57 -6.26
CA LYS A 6 -8.96 26.93 -7.42
C LYS A 6 -8.93 25.79 -8.45
N GLY A 7 -9.87 25.79 -9.39
CA GLY A 7 -9.91 24.86 -10.52
C GLY A 7 -10.70 23.57 -10.26
N GLU A 8 -10.59 22.63 -11.19
CA GLU A 8 -11.27 21.34 -11.17
C GLU A 8 -10.26 20.22 -11.46
N ALA A 9 -10.43 19.09 -10.78
CA ALA A 9 -9.59 17.91 -10.96
C ALA A 9 -10.46 16.67 -10.80
N THR A 10 -10.34 15.76 -11.77
CA THR A 10 -11.06 14.49 -11.78
C THR A 10 -10.07 13.33 -11.92
N ILE A 11 -10.43 12.18 -11.34
CA ILE A 11 -9.69 10.92 -11.47
C ILE A 11 -10.67 9.87 -11.96
N TYR A 12 -10.43 9.31 -13.15
CA TYR A 12 -11.37 8.38 -13.80
C TYR A 12 -12.83 8.89 -13.83
N GLY A 13 -13.01 10.21 -13.99
CA GLY A 13 -14.34 10.85 -14.01
C GLY A 13 -14.91 11.21 -12.63
N TYR A 14 -14.28 10.81 -11.53
CA TYR A 14 -14.69 11.20 -10.17
C TYR A 14 -14.10 12.56 -9.77
N ASP A 15 -14.93 13.46 -9.25
CA ASP A 15 -14.49 14.78 -8.76
C ASP A 15 -13.74 14.64 -7.42
N THR A 16 -12.53 15.21 -7.37
CA THR A 16 -11.63 15.15 -6.20
C THR A 16 -12.11 15.96 -4.98
N SER A 17 -13.17 16.75 -5.11
CA SER A 17 -13.78 17.56 -4.05
C SER A 17 -14.99 16.87 -3.42
N THR A 18 -15.72 16.06 -4.19
CA THR A 18 -16.99 15.45 -3.75
C THR A 18 -16.95 13.93 -3.69
N GLN A 19 -16.07 13.26 -4.45
CA GLN A 19 -16.08 11.80 -4.64
C GLN A 19 -14.77 11.12 -4.21
N MET A 20 -13.99 11.73 -3.32
CA MET A 20 -12.72 11.16 -2.83
C MET A 20 -12.83 9.77 -2.23
N ASN A 21 -13.98 9.40 -1.67
CA ASN A 21 -14.19 8.06 -1.13
C ASN A 21 -14.19 6.99 -2.22
N GLU A 22 -14.76 7.27 -3.39
CA GLU A 22 -14.72 6.36 -4.54
C GLU A 22 -13.32 6.30 -5.15
N ILE A 23 -12.65 7.46 -5.25
CA ILE A 23 -11.26 7.55 -5.73
C ILE A 23 -10.32 6.68 -4.88
N ARG A 24 -10.48 6.69 -3.55
CA ARG A 24 -9.65 5.89 -2.63
C ARG A 24 -9.86 4.38 -2.75
N LYS A 25 -10.99 3.92 -3.28
CA LYS A 25 -11.23 2.48 -3.53
C LYS A 25 -10.47 1.98 -4.76
N ILE A 26 -10.13 2.88 -5.69
CA ILE A 26 -9.48 2.53 -6.97
C ILE A 26 -8.04 3.05 -7.08
N MET A 27 -7.50 3.65 -6.01
CA MET A 27 -6.17 4.27 -5.99
C MET A 27 -5.39 3.90 -4.74
N GLY A 28 -4.16 3.44 -4.94
CA GLY A 28 -3.13 3.34 -3.90
C GLY A 28 -2.24 4.59 -3.84
N TYR A 29 -1.83 5.00 -2.64
CA TYR A 29 -0.89 6.11 -2.44
C TYR A 29 0.39 5.64 -1.75
N CYS A 30 1.55 5.90 -2.37
CA CYS A 30 2.87 5.58 -1.83
C CYS A 30 3.69 6.86 -1.58
N PRO A 31 3.69 7.41 -0.34
CA PRO A 31 4.41 8.65 0.00
C PRO A 31 5.93 8.51 -0.21
N GLN A 32 6.66 9.61 -0.36
CA GLN A 32 8.13 9.57 -0.55
C GLN A 32 8.87 8.93 0.64
N HIS A 33 8.42 9.21 1.86
CA HIS A 33 8.98 8.64 3.08
C HIS A 33 8.32 7.28 3.39
N ASN A 34 9.10 6.33 3.90
CA ASN A 34 8.60 5.01 4.24
C ASN A 34 7.92 5.04 5.63
N ILE A 35 6.63 4.74 5.69
CA ILE A 35 5.87 4.61 6.95
C ILE A 35 5.83 3.12 7.31
N LEU A 36 6.91 2.62 7.94
CA LEU A 36 7.09 1.21 8.25
C LEU A 36 7.28 1.00 9.75
N PHE A 37 6.69 -0.08 10.29
CA PHE A 37 6.87 -0.49 11.67
C PHE A 37 8.14 -1.33 11.79
N PRO A 38 9.12 -0.94 12.62
CA PRO A 38 10.45 -1.54 12.61
C PRO A 38 10.46 -3.03 12.98
N ASN A 39 9.50 -3.48 13.77
CA ASN A 39 9.42 -4.86 14.30
C ASN A 39 8.40 -5.74 13.57
N LEU A 40 7.86 -5.29 12.44
CA LEU A 40 7.02 -6.11 11.59
C LEU A 40 7.78 -6.58 10.36
N THR A 41 7.52 -7.80 9.94
CA THR A 41 8.04 -8.38 8.71
C THR A 41 7.39 -7.79 7.47
N VAL A 42 8.00 -7.99 6.30
CA VAL A 42 7.40 -7.63 5.00
C VAL A 42 5.99 -8.22 4.85
N LYS A 43 5.82 -9.52 5.14
CA LYS A 43 4.52 -10.19 5.00
C LYS A 43 3.49 -9.65 6.00
N GLU A 44 3.87 -9.43 7.27
CA GLU A 44 2.96 -8.87 8.28
C GLU A 44 2.50 -7.46 7.94
N HIS A 45 3.37 -6.62 7.37
CA HIS A 45 2.96 -5.30 6.89
C HIS A 45 1.84 -5.42 5.85
N LEU A 46 2.05 -6.23 4.82
CA LEU A 46 1.06 -6.40 3.76
C LEU A 46 -0.26 -6.96 4.30
N GLN A 47 -0.21 -7.93 5.22
CA GLN A 47 -1.40 -8.48 5.86
C GLN A 47 -2.17 -7.45 6.70
N ILE A 48 -1.48 -6.64 7.49
CA ILE A 48 -2.13 -5.61 8.31
C ILE A 48 -2.77 -4.53 7.44
N PHE A 49 -2.05 -4.04 6.42
CA PHE A 49 -2.59 -3.00 5.54
C PHE A 49 -3.75 -3.50 4.70
N ALA A 50 -3.71 -4.75 4.22
CA ALA A 50 -4.84 -5.34 3.53
C ALA A 50 -6.09 -5.45 4.43
N LYS A 51 -5.91 -5.86 5.69
CA LYS A 51 -7.00 -5.87 6.67
C LYS A 51 -7.57 -4.48 6.94
N PHE A 52 -6.72 -3.45 7.03
CA PHE A 52 -7.18 -2.06 7.19
C PHE A 52 -7.98 -1.55 5.98
N LYS A 53 -7.71 -2.09 4.78
CA LYS A 53 -8.50 -1.80 3.58
C LYS A 53 -9.76 -2.66 3.44
N GLY A 54 -10.01 -3.60 4.35
CA GLY A 54 -11.21 -4.41 4.39
C GLY A 54 -11.18 -5.69 3.54
N ALA A 55 -9.98 -6.17 3.17
CA ALA A 55 -9.84 -7.42 2.42
C ALA A 55 -10.31 -8.66 3.22
N ASP A 56 -10.92 -9.63 2.54
CA ASP A 56 -11.27 -10.92 3.12
C ASP A 56 -10.01 -11.76 3.37
N SER A 57 -9.93 -12.33 4.57
CA SER A 57 -8.81 -13.12 5.07
C SER A 57 -8.50 -14.38 4.25
N ALA A 58 -9.48 -14.96 3.55
CA ALA A 58 -9.28 -16.21 2.82
C ALA A 58 -8.45 -16.03 1.53
N GLU A 59 -8.71 -14.96 0.78
CA GLU A 59 -8.11 -14.73 -0.55
C GLU A 59 -6.84 -13.86 -0.49
N ILE A 60 -6.70 -13.04 0.56
CA ILE A 60 -5.64 -12.03 0.62
C ILE A 60 -4.23 -12.60 0.76
N ASN A 61 -4.08 -13.82 1.29
CA ASN A 61 -2.74 -14.41 1.46
C ASN A 61 -2.09 -14.76 0.12
N GLU A 62 -2.88 -15.21 -0.86
CA GLU A 62 -2.39 -15.50 -2.21
C GLU A 62 -2.01 -14.22 -2.94
N GLU A 63 -2.85 -13.19 -2.87
CA GLU A 63 -2.54 -11.85 -3.41
C GLU A 63 -1.25 -11.30 -2.81
N ILE A 64 -1.07 -11.41 -1.49
CA ILE A 64 0.15 -10.96 -0.80
C ILE A 64 1.38 -11.72 -1.30
N ASP A 65 1.30 -13.04 -1.43
CA ASP A 65 2.43 -13.84 -1.88
C ASP A 65 2.77 -13.54 -3.36
N ASN A 66 1.76 -13.27 -4.21
CA ASN A 66 1.95 -12.78 -5.58
C ASN A 66 2.59 -11.39 -5.61
N LEU A 67 2.12 -10.46 -4.79
CA LEU A 67 2.65 -9.10 -4.72
C LEU A 67 4.11 -9.09 -4.21
N ILE A 68 4.43 -9.93 -3.24
CA ILE A 68 5.81 -10.13 -2.77
C ILE A 68 6.70 -10.59 -3.93
N LYS A 69 6.20 -11.50 -4.78
CA LYS A 69 6.91 -11.98 -5.96
C LYS A 69 7.10 -10.89 -7.01
N ASP A 70 6.05 -10.18 -7.37
CA ASP A 70 6.11 -9.11 -8.39
C ASP A 70 7.07 -7.98 -7.97
N LEU A 71 7.17 -7.70 -6.67
CA LEU A 71 8.09 -6.71 -6.12
C LEU A 71 9.51 -7.24 -5.86
N ASN A 72 9.77 -8.52 -6.14
CA ASN A 72 11.03 -9.21 -5.86
C ASN A 72 11.44 -9.08 -4.37
N LEU A 73 10.52 -9.47 -3.48
CA LEU A 73 10.65 -9.42 -2.01
C LEU A 73 10.68 -10.81 -1.37
N GLU A 74 10.61 -11.90 -2.13
CA GLU A 74 10.46 -13.28 -1.62
C GLU A 74 11.56 -13.65 -0.63
N SER A 75 12.82 -13.32 -0.97
CA SER A 75 13.99 -13.60 -0.13
C SER A 75 14.04 -12.76 1.16
N ARG A 76 13.11 -11.81 1.32
CA ARG A 76 13.00 -10.90 2.47
C ARG A 76 11.61 -10.91 3.10
N LYS A 77 10.70 -11.80 2.68
CA LYS A 77 9.30 -11.80 3.14
C LYS A 77 9.16 -11.89 4.68
N ASN A 78 10.10 -12.56 5.34
CA ASN A 78 10.12 -12.77 6.79
C ASN A 78 11.13 -11.85 7.51
N PHE A 79 11.75 -10.90 6.82
CA PHE A 79 12.68 -9.94 7.44
C PHE A 79 11.90 -8.79 8.05
N MET A 80 12.28 -8.35 9.24
CA MET A 80 11.72 -7.15 9.85
C MET A 80 12.09 -5.92 9.02
N SER A 81 11.19 -4.93 8.95
CA SER A 81 11.41 -3.75 8.12
C SER A 81 12.68 -2.98 8.51
N LYS A 82 13.08 -2.99 9.78
CA LYS A 82 14.31 -2.32 10.25
C LYS A 82 15.57 -2.88 9.58
N ASP A 83 15.57 -4.17 9.26
CA ASP A 83 16.70 -4.91 8.67
C ASP A 83 16.76 -4.79 7.13
N LEU A 84 15.79 -4.11 6.53
CA LEU A 84 15.75 -3.85 5.09
C LEU A 84 16.62 -2.65 4.71
N SER A 85 17.29 -2.75 3.55
CA SER A 85 17.91 -1.59 2.90
C SER A 85 16.85 -0.57 2.48
N GLY A 86 17.26 0.67 2.21
CA GLY A 86 16.34 1.72 1.75
C GLY A 86 15.53 1.33 0.50
N GLY A 87 16.15 0.62 -0.45
CA GLY A 87 15.48 0.13 -1.65
C GLY A 87 14.41 -0.92 -1.36
N TYR A 88 14.69 -1.85 -0.43
CA TYR A 88 13.69 -2.85 -0.01
C TYR A 88 12.55 -2.23 0.80
N LYS A 89 12.85 -1.24 1.66
CA LYS A 89 11.82 -0.44 2.34
C LYS A 89 10.92 0.26 1.34
N ARG A 90 11.50 0.80 0.25
CA ARG A 90 10.74 1.46 -0.82
C ARG A 90 9.80 0.50 -1.54
N LYS A 91 10.28 -0.71 -1.86
CA LYS A 91 9.46 -1.79 -2.45
C LYS A 91 8.32 -2.19 -1.51
N LEU A 92 8.59 -2.35 -0.22
CA LEU A 92 7.55 -2.64 0.77
C LEU A 92 6.50 -1.53 0.84
N SER A 93 6.90 -0.25 0.84
CA SER A 93 5.95 0.87 0.80
C SER A 93 5.11 0.90 -0.47
N LEU A 94 5.67 0.49 -1.62
CA LEU A 94 4.88 0.28 -2.84
C LEU A 94 3.89 -0.87 -2.67
N GLY A 95 4.30 -2.00 -2.10
CA GLY A 95 3.41 -3.12 -1.82
C GLY A 95 2.25 -2.74 -0.90
N ILE A 96 2.49 -1.94 0.14
CA ILE A 96 1.43 -1.42 1.02
C ILE A 96 0.41 -0.56 0.25
N ALA A 97 0.85 0.22 -0.73
CA ALA A 97 -0.06 1.01 -1.55
C ALA A 97 -0.94 0.14 -2.45
N LEU A 98 -0.40 -0.97 -2.94
CA LEU A 98 -1.03 -1.87 -3.92
C LEU A 98 -1.90 -2.97 -3.31
N VAL A 99 -1.56 -3.47 -2.12
CA VAL A 99 -2.28 -4.60 -1.49
C VAL A 99 -3.70 -4.23 -1.08
N GLY A 100 -4.67 -5.12 -1.27
CA GLY A 100 -6.07 -4.91 -0.90
C GLY A 100 -6.77 -3.94 -1.85
#